data_AF-A0A2S0KDU4-F1
#
_entry.id   AF-A0A2S0KDU4-F1
#
_cell.length_a   1.000
_cell.length_b   1.000
_cell.length_c   1.000
_cell.angle_alpha   90.00
_cell.angle_beta   90.00
_cell.angle_gamma   90.00
#
_symmetry.space_group_name_H-M   'P 1'
#
loop_
_entity.id
_entity.type
_entity.pdbx_description
1 polymer ?
#
loop_
_entity_poly.entity_id
_entity_poly.type
_entity_poly.pdbx_seq_one_letter_code
_entity_poly.pdbx_strand_id
1 'polypeptide(L)'
;MSRVHDVARRYIAAGSVIHQGISIFAVGDPAGAQLNAAIRRALFVRGDERSEVWNGMLQAANVLRWRRMTQPQPLQYQAQQPLIDDIVRQAKRLRHLVSDGASLDLIAEAAVAVGETDSPIGAVLLESIQEVGLEACTIVAINGAARAGLASWLDELGATVLVPSELDTVGEAVDISYVVAPPTFVPSSVVTAPVTPEVTFLMPAWFRNRSVPSSTLGVHAEGQIVLRSTVHEVGDTTESESAIADDEEIADVYFPQPVWGTRTSGDREPTSDEAEAWKVLLTGGQGLWLDDGDRIRSLDPRQPEGARVGYEAVSGVVPGTYLVLREGEAERGAMYDQAISTLGAKAADILATQANWKKRLEETLAEIGICRAATELEQLGVCASGQVRAWPESRLICPQRDADFALLLDWLGEPLEPTYSNAIMLRRAVYKASADLRRELEAAAGRADLRVLERDGILHLDLPREGFRGMIVARVLAKAPFTEIVSRHQVRVPFTDASAKWLD
;
A
#
# COMPACT_ATOMS: atom_id res chain seq x y z
N MET A 1 2.65 22.32 24.13
CA MET A 1 2.19 23.58 23.49
C MET A 1 0.69 23.50 23.28
N SER A 2 -0.05 24.62 23.26
CA SER A 2 -1.51 24.58 23.07
C SER A 2 -1.85 24.51 21.59
N ARG A 3 -2.85 23.71 21.21
CA ARG A 3 -3.33 23.56 19.81
C ARG A 3 -3.62 24.90 19.11
N VAL A 4 -3.92 25.95 19.86
CA VAL A 4 -4.19 27.30 19.34
C VAL A 4 -2.93 27.96 18.81
N HIS A 5 -1.79 27.76 19.46
CA HIS A 5 -0.50 28.31 18.99
C HIS A 5 -0.05 27.64 17.69
N ASP A 6 -0.20 26.31 17.60
CA ASP A 6 0.17 25.56 16.39
C ASP A 6 -0.65 26.00 15.17
N VAL A 7 -1.96 26.23 15.37
CA VAL A 7 -2.86 26.75 14.34
C VAL A 7 -2.48 28.18 13.95
N ALA A 8 -2.24 29.07 14.91
CA ALA A 8 -1.83 30.45 14.63
C ALA A 8 -0.52 30.51 13.82
N ARG A 9 0.45 29.65 14.16
CA ARG A 9 1.72 29.52 13.43
C ARG A 9 1.49 29.10 11.98
N ARG A 10 0.65 28.09 11.73
CA ARG A 10 0.31 27.67 10.36
C ARG A 10 -0.38 28.78 9.56
N TYR A 11 -1.23 29.59 10.20
CA TYR A 11 -1.84 30.74 9.54
C TYR A 11 -0.79 31.79 9.12
N ILE A 12 0.20 32.06 9.97
CA ILE A 12 1.30 32.98 9.64
C ILE A 12 2.14 32.41 8.49
N ALA A 13 2.56 31.15 8.58
CA ALA A 13 3.33 30.47 7.54
C ALA A 13 2.59 30.44 6.19
N ALA A 14 1.31 30.08 6.20
CA ALA A 14 0.47 30.12 5.00
C ALA A 14 0.36 31.53 4.42
N GLY A 15 0.24 32.56 5.28
CA GLY A 15 0.26 33.96 4.87
C GLY A 15 1.55 34.33 4.14
N SER A 16 2.71 33.93 4.67
CA SER A 16 4.01 34.15 4.03
C SER A 16 4.10 33.48 2.66
N VAL A 17 3.75 32.19 2.57
CA VAL A 17 3.80 31.43 1.31
C VAL A 17 2.82 31.98 0.27
N ILE A 18 1.65 32.48 0.67
CA ILE A 18 0.71 33.14 -0.25
C ILE A 18 1.30 34.44 -0.81
N HIS A 19 2.02 35.22 0.00
CA HIS A 19 2.59 36.50 -0.42
C HIS A 19 3.88 36.36 -1.24
N GLN A 20 4.80 35.50 -0.80
CA GLN A 20 6.10 35.30 -1.40
C GLN A 20 6.05 34.29 -2.56
N GLY A 21 5.11 33.35 -2.52
CA GLY A 21 5.09 32.19 -3.40
C GLY A 21 6.00 31.07 -2.90
N ILE A 22 6.04 29.98 -3.67
CA ILE A 22 6.99 28.89 -3.46
C ILE A 22 8.16 29.03 -4.44
N SER A 23 9.32 28.53 -4.05
CA SER A 23 10.50 28.45 -4.93
C SER A 23 10.66 27.04 -5.48
N ILE A 24 11.08 26.91 -6.73
CA ILE A 24 11.37 25.63 -7.38
C ILE A 24 12.78 25.72 -7.97
N PHE A 25 13.70 24.91 -7.45
CA PHE A 25 15.03 24.73 -8.00
C PHE A 25 14.98 23.55 -8.99
N ALA A 26 14.98 23.90 -10.28
CA ALA A 26 15.05 22.97 -11.39
C ALA A 26 16.52 22.68 -11.71
N VAL A 27 17.01 21.55 -11.22
CA VAL A 27 18.44 21.19 -11.26
C VAL A 27 18.76 20.37 -12.49
N GLY A 28 19.79 20.77 -13.22
CA GLY A 28 20.35 20.04 -14.35
C GLY A 28 20.86 18.65 -13.94
N ASP A 29 20.35 17.60 -14.57
CA ASP A 29 20.73 16.21 -14.30
C ASP A 29 20.84 15.43 -15.62
N PRO A 30 22.00 15.49 -16.31
CA PRO A 30 22.17 14.89 -17.63
C PRO A 30 21.93 13.38 -17.66
N ALA A 31 22.39 12.65 -16.64
CA ALA A 31 22.20 11.19 -16.55
C ALA A 31 20.71 10.83 -16.37
N GLY A 32 20.00 11.55 -15.49
CA GLY A 32 18.56 11.38 -15.33
C GLY A 32 17.77 11.78 -16.58
N ALA A 33 18.18 12.85 -17.28
CA ALA A 33 17.57 13.28 -18.54
C ALA A 33 17.72 12.21 -19.64
N GLN A 34 18.90 11.60 -19.76
CA GLN A 34 19.14 10.50 -20.70
C GLN A 34 18.23 9.30 -20.40
N LEU A 35 18.11 8.90 -19.13
CA LEU A 35 17.22 7.81 -18.72
C LEU A 35 15.75 8.13 -18.99
N ASN A 36 15.31 9.34 -18.67
CA ASN A 36 13.96 9.81 -18.93
C ASN A 36 13.62 9.76 -20.42
N ALA A 37 14.52 10.27 -21.28
CA ALA A 37 14.36 10.25 -22.72
C ALA A 37 14.31 8.81 -23.28
N ALA A 38 15.18 7.92 -22.79
CA ALA A 38 15.21 6.51 -23.20
C ALA A 38 13.90 5.79 -22.85
N ILE A 39 13.35 6.01 -21.65
CA ILE A 39 12.06 5.45 -21.21
C ILE A 39 10.91 6.00 -22.06
N ARG A 40 10.81 7.33 -22.22
CA ARG A 40 9.73 7.95 -23.02
C ARG A 40 9.77 7.49 -24.47
N ARG A 41 10.96 7.34 -25.06
CA ARG A 41 11.12 6.78 -26.41
C ARG A 41 10.63 5.34 -26.51
N ALA A 42 11.00 4.49 -25.56
CA ALA A 42 10.53 3.11 -25.54
C ALA A 42 9.01 2.99 -25.34
N LEU A 43 8.40 3.91 -24.57
CA LEU A 43 6.94 3.97 -24.41
C LEU A 43 6.24 4.47 -25.69
N PHE A 44 6.81 5.49 -26.34
CA PHE A 44 6.27 6.08 -27.56
C PHE A 44 6.26 5.10 -28.73
N VAL A 45 7.41 4.49 -29.04
CA VAL A 45 7.59 3.58 -30.18
C VAL A 45 6.63 2.40 -30.13
N ARG A 46 6.14 2.04 -28.94
CA ARG A 46 5.37 0.81 -28.71
C ARG A 46 3.87 1.03 -28.48
N GLY A 47 3.43 2.25 -28.21
CA GLY A 47 2.01 2.59 -28.02
C GLY A 47 1.29 1.61 -27.07
N ASP A 48 0.16 1.06 -27.53
CA ASP A 48 -0.66 0.05 -26.84
C ASP A 48 -0.22 -1.41 -27.10
N GLU A 49 0.67 -1.67 -28.07
CA GLU A 49 1.19 -3.01 -28.39
C GLU A 49 2.34 -3.42 -27.45
N ARG A 50 2.23 -3.05 -26.17
CA ARG A 50 3.22 -3.39 -25.15
C ARG A 50 3.18 -4.88 -24.86
N SER A 51 4.08 -5.64 -25.47
CA SER A 51 4.34 -7.01 -25.04
C SER A 51 4.75 -7.03 -23.57
N GLU A 52 4.08 -7.87 -22.76
CA GLU A 52 4.31 -8.06 -21.32
C GLU A 52 5.79 -8.28 -20.97
N VAL A 53 6.56 -8.79 -21.93
CA VAL A 53 7.98 -9.07 -21.87
C VAL A 53 8.83 -7.84 -21.46
N TRP A 54 8.39 -6.61 -21.74
CA TRP A 54 9.11 -5.39 -21.36
C TRP A 54 8.73 -4.82 -20.00
N ASN A 55 7.61 -5.26 -19.41
CA ASN A 55 7.06 -4.63 -18.21
C ASN A 55 8.06 -4.65 -17.06
N GLY A 56 8.75 -5.78 -16.86
CA GLY A 56 9.78 -5.89 -15.82
C GLY A 56 10.91 -4.87 -15.98
N MET A 57 11.42 -4.68 -17.22
CA MET A 57 12.54 -3.78 -17.47
C MET A 57 12.12 -2.32 -17.38
N LEU A 58 10.98 -1.95 -17.98
CA LEU A 58 10.46 -0.58 -17.92
C LEU A 58 10.08 -0.17 -16.50
N GLN A 59 9.58 -1.10 -15.68
CA GLN A 59 9.32 -0.83 -14.27
C GLN A 59 10.60 -0.63 -13.48
N ALA A 60 11.60 -1.50 -13.66
CA ALA A 60 12.90 -1.33 -13.02
C ALA A 60 13.54 0.03 -13.41
N ALA A 61 13.47 0.40 -14.69
CA ALA A 61 13.93 1.69 -15.18
C ALA A 61 13.12 2.87 -14.60
N ASN A 62 11.80 2.74 -14.47
CA ASN A 62 10.96 3.74 -13.82
C ASN A 62 11.26 3.91 -12.33
N VAL A 63 11.57 2.83 -11.61
CA VAL A 63 12.03 2.90 -10.21
C VAL A 63 13.35 3.64 -10.12
N LEU A 64 14.30 3.36 -11.03
CA LEU A 64 15.57 4.06 -11.07
C LEU A 64 15.36 5.56 -11.34
N ARG A 65 14.51 5.89 -12.32
CA ARG A 65 14.08 7.28 -12.62
C ARG A 65 13.44 7.94 -11.39
N TRP A 66 12.54 7.24 -10.69
CA TRP A 66 11.88 7.72 -9.48
C TRP A 66 12.86 8.00 -8.34
N ARG A 67 13.78 7.06 -8.08
CA ARG A 67 14.82 7.21 -7.05
C ARG A 67 15.74 8.38 -7.39
N ARG A 68 16.13 8.54 -8.66
CA ARG A 68 16.97 9.68 -9.09
C ARG A 68 16.33 11.04 -8.76
N MET A 69 14.99 11.14 -8.84
CA MET A 69 14.25 12.37 -8.50
C MET A 69 14.08 12.59 -7.00
N THR A 70 13.84 11.53 -6.23
CA THR A 70 13.33 11.63 -4.84
C THR A 70 14.35 11.24 -3.78
N GLN A 71 15.46 10.63 -4.19
CA GLN A 71 16.54 10.13 -3.34
C GLN A 71 17.90 10.58 -3.89
N PRO A 72 18.22 11.89 -3.81
CA PRO A 72 19.40 12.47 -4.42
C PRO A 72 20.69 12.32 -3.59
N GLN A 73 20.69 11.48 -2.54
CA GLN A 73 21.90 11.26 -1.74
C GLN A 73 23.05 10.68 -2.59
N PRO A 74 24.33 10.90 -2.23
CA PRO A 74 25.47 10.36 -2.96
C PRO A 74 25.43 8.83 -3.11
N LEU A 75 26.07 8.30 -4.15
CA LEU A 75 26.06 6.87 -4.53
C LEU A 75 26.45 5.94 -3.37
N GLN A 76 27.36 6.38 -2.49
CA GLN A 76 27.79 5.61 -1.31
C GLN A 76 26.64 5.31 -0.31
N TYR A 77 25.57 6.10 -0.34
CA TYR A 77 24.37 5.94 0.50
C TYR A 77 23.21 5.28 -0.24
N GLN A 78 23.39 4.90 -1.51
CA GLN A 78 22.32 4.35 -2.35
C GLN A 78 22.48 2.83 -2.57
N ALA A 79 21.35 2.11 -2.47
CA ALA A 79 21.26 0.68 -2.77
C ALA A 79 20.64 0.42 -4.16
N GLN A 80 21.19 1.04 -5.21
CA GLN A 80 20.65 0.96 -6.58
C GLN A 80 21.42 0.02 -7.53
N GLN A 81 22.63 -0.43 -7.19
CA GLN A 81 23.41 -1.32 -8.05
C GLN A 81 22.67 -2.61 -8.46
N PRO A 82 21.98 -3.34 -7.54
CA PRO A 82 21.24 -4.54 -7.93
C PRO A 82 20.09 -4.28 -8.91
N LEU A 83 19.53 -3.06 -8.88
CA LEU A 83 18.47 -2.63 -9.81
C LEU A 83 19.05 -2.38 -11.20
N ILE A 84 20.19 -1.70 -11.28
CA ILE A 84 20.91 -1.44 -12.53
C ILE A 84 21.37 -2.75 -13.16
N ASP A 85 21.94 -3.66 -12.36
CA ASP A 85 22.36 -4.99 -12.83
C ASP A 85 21.18 -5.80 -13.39
N ASP A 86 19.99 -5.67 -12.80
CA ASP A 86 18.77 -6.31 -13.29
C ASP A 86 18.32 -5.71 -14.62
N ILE A 87 18.31 -4.37 -14.77
CA ILE A 87 17.99 -3.69 -16.03
C ILE A 87 18.94 -4.16 -17.14
N VAL A 88 20.25 -4.13 -16.89
CA VAL A 88 21.27 -4.56 -17.86
C VAL A 88 21.11 -6.03 -18.23
N ARG A 89 20.86 -6.90 -17.24
CA ARG A 89 20.63 -8.33 -17.47
C ARG A 89 19.38 -8.58 -18.30
N GLN A 90 18.28 -7.88 -18.01
CA GLN A 90 17.03 -8.00 -18.75
C GLN A 90 17.18 -7.49 -20.18
N ALA A 91 17.79 -6.32 -20.38
CA ALA A 91 18.08 -5.78 -21.71
C ALA A 91 18.84 -6.79 -22.58
N LYS A 92 19.90 -7.41 -22.03
CA LYS A 92 20.68 -8.45 -22.73
C LYS A 92 19.85 -9.69 -23.08
N ARG A 93 18.98 -10.15 -22.19
CA ARG A 93 18.10 -11.32 -22.43
C ARG A 93 17.05 -11.03 -23.50
N LEU A 94 16.48 -9.83 -23.49
CA LEU A 94 15.40 -9.42 -24.38
C LEU A 94 15.89 -8.98 -25.76
N ARG A 95 17.18 -8.65 -25.90
CA ARG A 95 17.79 -8.14 -27.14
C ARG A 95 17.50 -8.98 -28.38
N HIS A 96 17.43 -10.30 -28.24
CA HIS A 96 17.17 -11.22 -29.35
C HIS A 96 15.71 -11.66 -29.48
N LEU A 97 14.86 -11.27 -28.52
CA LEU A 97 13.44 -11.63 -28.45
C LEU A 97 12.53 -10.52 -28.98
N VAL A 98 13.06 -9.32 -29.20
CA VAL A 98 12.28 -8.14 -29.58
C VAL A 98 12.92 -7.47 -30.79
N SER A 99 12.09 -6.98 -31.71
CA SER A 99 12.51 -6.28 -32.93
C SER A 99 13.27 -4.97 -32.67
N ASP A 100 13.04 -4.29 -31.53
CA ASP A 100 13.69 -3.03 -31.16
C ASP A 100 14.73 -3.22 -30.03
N GLY A 101 15.86 -3.84 -30.38
CA GLY A 101 16.99 -4.01 -29.45
C GLY A 101 17.70 -2.70 -29.10
N ALA A 102 17.61 -1.67 -29.96
CA ALA A 102 18.30 -0.39 -29.75
C ALA A 102 17.71 0.38 -28.56
N SER A 103 16.39 0.39 -28.40
CA SER A 103 15.75 0.99 -27.22
C SER A 103 16.11 0.27 -25.91
N LEU A 104 16.33 -1.05 -25.94
CA LEU A 104 16.82 -1.81 -24.78
C LEU A 104 18.24 -1.39 -24.40
N ASP A 105 19.13 -1.28 -25.39
CA ASP A 105 20.52 -0.87 -25.18
C ASP A 105 20.58 0.56 -24.62
N LEU A 106 19.78 1.49 -25.15
CA LEU A 106 19.69 2.88 -24.65
C LEU A 106 19.24 2.96 -23.18
N ILE A 107 18.24 2.18 -22.78
CA ILE A 107 17.78 2.15 -21.38
C ILE A 107 18.88 1.58 -20.47
N ALA A 108 19.57 0.52 -20.90
CA ALA A 108 20.64 -0.09 -20.13
C ALA A 108 21.85 0.85 -19.97
N GLU A 109 22.26 1.53 -21.05
CA GLU A 109 23.34 2.52 -21.02
C GLU A 109 23.00 3.70 -20.11
N ALA A 110 21.78 4.24 -20.22
CA ALA A 110 21.34 5.33 -19.36
C ALA A 110 21.23 4.91 -17.87
N ALA A 111 20.81 3.67 -17.59
CA ALA A 111 20.78 3.14 -16.24
C ALA A 111 22.20 3.01 -15.64
N VAL A 112 23.19 2.63 -16.45
CA VAL A 112 24.60 2.60 -16.03
C VAL A 112 25.11 4.01 -15.73
N ALA A 113 24.83 4.99 -16.60
CA ALA A 113 25.23 6.39 -16.39
C ALA A 113 24.67 6.97 -15.07
N VAL A 114 23.42 6.63 -14.72
CA VAL A 114 22.83 7.00 -13.42
C VAL A 114 23.52 6.31 -12.24
N GLY A 115 24.04 5.09 -12.43
CA GLY A 115 24.82 4.37 -11.43
C GLY A 115 26.24 4.88 -11.22
N GLU A 116 26.81 5.57 -12.20
CA GLU A 116 28.18 6.08 -12.17
C GLU A 116 28.28 7.54 -11.72
N THR A 117 27.15 8.23 -11.57
CA THR A 117 27.11 9.67 -11.25
C THR A 117 26.23 9.98 -10.04
N ASP A 118 26.72 10.85 -9.15
CA ASP A 118 25.90 11.42 -8.07
C ASP A 118 24.78 12.31 -8.65
N SER A 119 23.69 12.47 -7.89
CA SER A 119 22.61 13.38 -8.28
C SER A 119 23.02 14.83 -8.01
N PRO A 120 23.01 15.73 -9.02
CA PRO A 120 23.31 17.14 -8.81
C PRO A 120 22.35 17.82 -7.82
N ILE A 121 21.12 17.30 -7.68
CA ILE A 121 20.15 17.75 -6.68
C ILE A 121 20.74 17.63 -5.26
N GLY A 122 21.53 16.60 -4.99
CA GLY A 122 22.15 16.40 -3.68
C GLY A 122 23.16 17.51 -3.36
N ALA A 123 23.98 17.92 -4.33
CA ALA A 123 24.92 19.02 -4.17
C ALA A 123 24.19 20.35 -3.91
N VAL A 124 23.13 20.64 -4.67
CA VAL A 124 22.31 21.85 -4.49
C VAL A 124 21.62 21.86 -3.12
N LEU A 125 21.13 20.70 -2.65
CA LEU A 125 20.54 20.58 -1.32
C LEU A 125 21.57 20.90 -0.23
N LEU A 126 22.79 20.35 -0.33
CA LEU A 126 23.86 20.63 0.63
C LEU A 126 24.25 22.10 0.66
N GLU A 127 24.41 22.72 -0.51
CA GLU A 127 24.72 24.15 -0.62
C GLU A 127 23.61 25.01 0.02
N SER A 128 22.35 24.67 -0.24
CA SER A 128 21.19 25.37 0.34
C SER A 128 21.14 25.24 1.87
N ILE A 129 21.43 24.04 2.41
CA ILE A 129 21.51 23.81 3.86
C ILE A 129 22.66 24.62 4.48
N GLN A 130 23.80 24.72 3.80
CA GLN A 130 24.95 25.50 4.28
C GLN A 130 24.69 27.01 4.26
N GLU A 131 23.96 27.51 3.27
CA GLU A 131 23.61 28.92 3.15
C GLU A 131 22.65 29.38 4.26
N VAL A 132 21.61 28.61 4.53
CA VAL A 132 20.59 28.97 5.54
C VAL A 132 21.01 28.56 6.96
N GLY A 133 21.74 27.46 7.09
CA GLY A 133 22.11 26.87 8.37
C GLY A 133 21.12 25.79 8.84
N LEU A 134 21.68 24.77 9.50
CA LEU A 134 20.95 23.56 9.93
C LEU A 134 19.80 23.83 10.90
N GLU A 135 19.91 24.85 11.75
CA GLU A 135 18.89 25.18 12.76
C GLU A 135 17.64 25.84 12.15
N ALA A 136 17.78 26.46 10.97
CA ALA A 136 16.74 27.24 10.31
C ALA A 136 16.07 26.50 9.14
N CYS A 137 16.48 25.26 8.84
CA CYS A 137 15.93 24.49 7.72
C CYS A 137 15.46 23.08 8.12
N THR A 138 14.46 22.57 7.42
CA THR A 138 14.05 21.16 7.50
C THR A 138 13.97 20.56 6.10
N ILE A 139 14.32 19.28 5.98
CA ILE A 139 14.24 18.54 4.72
C ILE A 139 12.95 17.73 4.73
N VAL A 140 12.18 17.79 3.64
CA VAL A 140 10.91 17.08 3.46
C VAL A 140 11.05 16.08 2.33
N ALA A 141 11.04 14.80 2.69
CA ALA A 141 11.05 13.67 1.78
C ALA A 141 9.62 13.24 1.43
N ILE A 142 9.42 12.67 0.25
CA ILE A 142 8.08 12.29 -0.23
C ILE A 142 7.42 11.15 0.57
N ASN A 143 8.21 10.19 1.05
CA ASN A 143 7.74 9.00 1.75
C ASN A 143 8.81 8.46 2.71
N GLY A 144 8.46 7.42 3.49
CA GLY A 144 9.34 6.84 4.50
C GLY A 144 10.66 6.30 3.93
N ALA A 145 10.64 5.67 2.75
CA ALA A 145 11.84 5.16 2.10
C ALA A 145 12.80 6.28 1.68
N ALA A 146 12.28 7.34 1.04
CA ALA A 146 13.07 8.50 0.70
C ALA A 146 13.60 9.22 1.95
N ARG A 147 12.78 9.32 3.01
CA ARG A 147 13.21 9.85 4.31
C ARG A 147 14.37 9.06 4.88
N ALA A 148 14.30 7.73 4.87
CA ALA A 148 15.36 6.87 5.40
C ALA A 148 16.69 7.04 4.64
N GLY A 149 16.63 7.10 3.30
CA GLY A 149 17.81 7.31 2.46
C GLY A 149 18.44 8.70 2.60
N LEU A 150 17.62 9.74 2.72
CA LEU A 150 18.10 11.10 2.98
C LEU A 150 18.63 11.26 4.41
N ALA A 151 17.95 10.68 5.39
CA ALA A 151 18.34 10.74 6.79
C ALA A 151 19.69 10.04 7.02
N SER A 152 19.94 8.88 6.42
CA SER A 152 21.23 8.19 6.58
C SER A 152 22.42 8.99 6.05
N TRP A 153 22.20 9.78 5.00
CA TRP A 153 23.21 10.67 4.44
C TRP A 153 23.39 11.95 5.27
N LEU A 154 22.29 12.58 5.68
CA LEU A 154 22.31 13.87 6.36
C LEU A 154 22.51 13.78 7.88
N ASP A 155 22.56 12.56 8.44
CA ASP A 155 22.82 12.30 9.86
C ASP A 155 24.16 12.88 10.31
N GLU A 156 25.21 12.80 9.48
CA GLU A 156 26.53 13.38 9.77
C GLU A 156 26.49 14.90 9.96
N LEU A 157 25.53 15.57 9.30
CA LEU A 157 25.30 17.00 9.42
C LEU A 157 24.30 17.34 10.53
N GLY A 158 23.64 16.34 11.13
CA GLY A 158 22.58 16.55 12.11
C GLY A 158 21.31 17.18 11.52
N ALA A 159 21.09 17.07 10.21
CA ALA A 159 19.93 17.68 9.57
C ALA A 159 18.66 16.86 9.82
N THR A 160 17.53 17.54 10.02
CA THR A 160 16.25 16.88 10.27
C THR A 160 15.53 16.58 8.95
N VAL A 161 15.25 15.30 8.70
CA VAL A 161 14.52 14.83 7.51
C VAL A 161 13.17 14.26 7.93
N LEU A 162 12.09 14.83 7.40
CA LEU A 162 10.70 14.51 7.72
C LEU A 162 9.92 14.07 6.48
N VAL A 163 8.81 13.35 6.67
CA VAL A 163 7.76 13.22 5.64
C VAL A 163 6.60 14.21 5.88
N PRO A 164 5.72 14.48 4.88
CA PRO A 164 4.59 15.39 5.04
C PRO A 164 3.71 15.14 6.28
N SER A 165 3.57 13.89 6.72
CA SER A 165 2.78 13.54 7.91
C SER A 165 3.48 13.87 9.24
N GLU A 166 4.79 14.14 9.23
CA GLU A 166 5.60 14.43 10.41
C GLU A 166 5.87 15.94 10.58
N LEU A 167 5.41 16.78 9.64
CA LEU A 167 5.67 18.23 9.64
C LEU A 167 5.17 18.95 10.90
N ASP A 168 4.25 18.35 11.65
CA ASP A 168 3.73 18.89 12.91
C ASP A 168 4.79 18.94 14.02
N THR A 169 5.90 18.22 13.85
CA THR A 169 7.03 18.19 14.77
C THR A 169 8.06 19.30 14.56
N VAL A 170 7.93 20.09 13.48
CA VAL A 170 8.88 21.15 13.15
C VAL A 170 8.89 22.24 14.22
N GLY A 171 10.10 22.58 14.68
CA GLY A 171 10.34 23.60 15.70
C GLY A 171 10.06 25.02 15.19
N GLU A 172 9.88 25.97 16.12
CA GLU A 172 9.60 27.38 15.78
C GLU A 172 10.80 28.12 15.16
N ALA A 173 12.02 27.60 15.32
CA ALA A 173 13.23 28.21 14.78
C ALA A 173 13.46 27.91 13.28
N VAL A 174 12.61 27.06 12.67
CA VAL A 174 12.78 26.63 11.28
C VAL A 174 12.00 27.57 10.36
N ASP A 175 12.72 28.28 9.49
CA ASP A 175 12.17 29.28 8.58
C ASP A 175 11.90 28.69 7.18
N ILE A 176 12.61 27.62 6.78
CA ILE A 176 12.48 27.05 5.42
C ILE A 176 12.30 25.53 5.43
N SER A 177 11.44 25.06 4.52
CA SER A 177 11.30 23.64 4.18
C SER A 177 11.86 23.37 2.78
N TYR A 178 12.86 22.50 2.69
CA TYR A 178 13.39 21.99 1.42
C TYR A 178 12.71 20.67 1.06
N VAL A 179 11.83 20.69 0.05
CA VAL A 179 11.07 19.53 -0.41
C VAL A 179 11.82 18.85 -1.55
N VAL A 180 12.23 17.60 -1.35
CA VAL A 180 12.99 16.82 -2.34
C VAL A 180 12.03 15.97 -3.19
N ALA A 181 11.31 16.64 -4.09
CA ALA A 181 10.43 16.04 -5.09
C ALA A 181 9.85 17.13 -5.99
N PRO A 182 9.30 16.77 -7.17
CA PRO A 182 8.37 17.64 -7.89
C PRO A 182 7.13 18.00 -7.04
N PRO A 183 6.57 19.23 -7.15
CA PRO A 183 5.43 19.65 -6.34
C PRO A 183 4.16 18.80 -6.51
N THR A 184 3.95 18.22 -7.70
CA THR A 184 2.79 17.37 -7.98
C THR A 184 2.80 16.05 -7.23
N PHE A 185 3.95 15.66 -6.67
CA PHE A 185 4.09 14.38 -5.99
C PHE A 185 3.82 14.47 -4.48
N VAL A 186 3.68 15.68 -3.93
CA VAL A 186 3.42 15.88 -2.50
C VAL A 186 1.95 16.24 -2.24
N PRO A 187 1.41 15.93 -1.05
CA PRO A 187 0.07 16.38 -0.68
C PRO A 187 -0.06 17.90 -0.75
N SER A 188 -1.22 18.39 -1.17
CA SER A 188 -1.48 19.84 -1.25
C SER A 188 -1.33 20.56 0.09
N SER A 189 -1.43 19.85 1.22
CA SER A 189 -1.20 20.40 2.56
C SER A 189 0.21 20.96 2.76
N VAL A 190 1.23 20.43 2.05
CA VAL A 190 2.61 20.92 2.15
C VAL A 190 2.73 22.39 1.74
N VAL A 191 1.90 22.82 0.78
CA VAL A 191 1.92 24.18 0.23
C VAL A 191 0.73 25.02 0.68
N THR A 192 -0.44 24.41 0.92
CA THR A 192 -1.67 25.13 1.34
C THR A 192 -1.77 25.31 2.86
N ALA A 193 -1.08 24.49 3.65
CA ALA A 193 -1.00 24.60 5.11
C ALA A 193 0.44 24.33 5.60
N PRO A 194 1.42 25.11 5.11
CA PRO A 194 2.83 24.89 5.41
C PRO A 194 3.12 25.13 6.89
N VAL A 195 4.16 24.46 7.38
CA VAL A 195 4.65 24.63 8.76
C VAL A 195 5.77 25.66 8.88
N THR A 196 6.43 25.98 7.76
CA THR A 196 7.49 27.00 7.65
C THR A 196 7.03 28.16 6.77
N PRO A 197 7.52 29.40 7.00
CA PRO A 197 7.18 30.55 6.17
C PRO A 197 7.71 30.45 4.73
N GLU A 198 8.78 29.70 4.48
CA GLU A 198 9.33 29.46 3.14
C GLU A 198 9.29 27.97 2.76
N VAL A 199 8.97 27.68 1.50
CA VAL A 199 8.94 26.33 0.93
C VAL A 199 9.66 26.33 -0.42
N THR A 200 10.71 25.53 -0.52
CA THR A 200 11.53 25.38 -1.72
C THR A 200 11.54 23.94 -2.18
N PHE A 201 11.14 23.70 -3.43
CA PHE A 201 11.19 22.38 -4.06
C PHE A 201 12.50 22.20 -4.80
N LEU A 202 13.17 21.06 -4.60
CA LEU A 202 14.31 20.64 -5.38
C LEU A 202 13.89 19.47 -6.27
N MET A 203 14.02 19.65 -7.58
CA MET A 203 13.59 18.66 -8.57
C MET A 203 14.48 18.72 -9.81
N PRO A 204 14.57 17.64 -10.58
CA PRO A 204 15.35 17.68 -11.81
C PRO A 204 14.66 18.54 -12.87
N ALA A 205 15.45 19.29 -13.64
CA ALA A 205 14.97 20.16 -14.70
C ALA A 205 14.26 19.41 -15.83
N TRP A 206 14.66 18.15 -16.08
CA TRP A 206 14.03 17.27 -17.07
C TRP A 206 12.60 16.86 -16.68
N PHE A 207 12.16 17.07 -15.43
CA PHE A 207 10.77 16.92 -15.04
C PHE A 207 10.02 18.22 -15.28
N ARG A 208 9.26 18.28 -16.37
CA ARG A 208 8.66 19.54 -16.85
C ARG A 208 7.37 19.96 -16.15
N ASN A 209 6.70 19.05 -15.44
CA ASN A 209 5.48 19.40 -14.72
C ASN A 209 5.82 20.17 -13.43
N ARG A 210 5.78 21.50 -13.53
CA ARG A 210 6.06 22.44 -12.42
C ARG A 210 4.77 22.93 -11.74
N SER A 211 3.64 22.25 -11.96
CA SER A 211 2.36 22.66 -11.39
C SER A 211 2.32 22.45 -9.88
N VAL A 212 1.78 23.42 -9.16
CA VAL A 212 1.67 23.39 -7.69
C VAL A 212 0.33 22.78 -7.32
N PRO A 213 0.29 21.81 -6.39
CA PRO A 213 -0.97 21.20 -5.99
C PRO A 213 -1.88 22.25 -5.34
N SER A 214 -3.15 22.25 -5.75
CA SER A 214 -4.17 23.13 -5.19
C SER A 214 -4.99 22.40 -4.12
N SER A 215 -5.64 23.16 -3.24
CA SER A 215 -6.55 22.59 -2.24
C SER A 215 -7.72 21.89 -2.95
N THR A 216 -8.07 20.68 -2.48
CA THR A 216 -9.24 19.92 -2.98
C THR A 216 -10.56 20.66 -2.74
N LEU A 217 -10.62 21.48 -1.69
CA LEU A 217 -11.76 22.36 -1.42
C LEU A 217 -11.75 23.64 -2.27
N GLY A 218 -10.61 23.96 -2.89
CA GLY A 218 -10.41 25.20 -3.65
C GLY A 218 -11.33 25.33 -4.86
N VAL A 219 -11.69 24.22 -5.50
CA VAL A 219 -12.61 24.18 -6.66
C VAL A 219 -14.03 24.61 -6.28
N HIS A 220 -14.38 24.52 -4.99
CA HIS A 220 -15.70 24.87 -4.46
C HIS A 220 -15.72 26.22 -3.72
N ALA A 221 -14.59 26.93 -3.67
CA ALA A 221 -14.46 28.21 -2.95
C ALA A 221 -14.52 29.39 -3.93
N GLU A 222 -15.27 30.43 -3.61
CA GLU A 222 -15.37 31.68 -4.40
C GLU A 222 -14.04 32.46 -4.48
N GLY A 223 -13.02 32.05 -3.71
CA GLY A 223 -11.67 32.59 -3.74
C GLY A 223 -10.62 31.50 -3.57
N GLN A 224 -10.41 30.69 -4.61
CA GLN A 224 -9.40 29.64 -4.61
C GLN A 224 -8.02 30.22 -4.28
N ILE A 225 -7.34 29.64 -3.28
CA ILE A 225 -5.95 29.99 -2.98
C ILE A 225 -5.07 29.46 -4.12
N VAL A 226 -4.57 30.37 -4.94
CA VAL A 226 -3.61 30.07 -6.00
C VAL A 226 -2.24 30.53 -5.54
N LEU A 227 -1.35 29.57 -5.31
CA LEU A 227 0.02 29.83 -4.92
C LEU A 227 0.85 30.16 -6.16
N ARG A 228 1.65 31.22 -6.07
CA ARG A 228 2.63 31.56 -7.11
C ARG A 228 3.85 30.65 -6.96
N SER A 229 4.45 30.26 -8.07
CA SER A 229 5.74 29.57 -8.08
C SER A 229 6.77 30.36 -8.87
N THR A 230 7.98 30.41 -8.36
CA THR A 230 9.15 30.97 -9.04
C THR A 230 10.11 29.82 -9.33
N VAL A 231 10.57 29.70 -10.57
CA VAL A 231 11.47 28.62 -10.99
C VAL A 231 12.87 29.17 -11.20
N HIS A 232 13.85 28.55 -10.56
CA HIS A 232 15.26 28.83 -10.67
C HIS A 232 15.95 27.63 -11.31
N GLU A 233 16.58 27.85 -12.47
CA GLU A 233 17.33 26.80 -13.16
C GLU A 233 18.77 26.78 -12.63
N VAL A 234 19.24 25.60 -12.23
CA VAL A 234 20.54 25.41 -11.58
C VAL A 234 21.34 24.34 -12.32
N GLY A 235 22.55 24.68 -12.76
CA GLY A 235 23.42 23.75 -13.50
C GLY A 235 23.03 23.58 -14.97
N ASP A 236 23.43 22.46 -15.58
CA ASP A 236 23.18 22.19 -17.00
C ASP A 236 21.79 21.60 -17.22
N THR A 237 20.84 22.46 -17.60
CA THR A 237 19.46 22.09 -17.93
C THR A 237 19.26 21.72 -19.39
N THR A 238 20.33 21.62 -20.19
CA THR A 238 20.22 21.24 -21.60
C THR A 238 19.79 19.78 -21.73
N GLU A 239 18.60 19.55 -22.28
CA GLU A 239 18.12 18.20 -22.58
C GLU A 239 18.79 17.69 -23.87
N SER A 240 19.14 16.40 -23.91
CA SER A 240 19.48 15.74 -25.17
C SER A 240 18.27 15.80 -26.11
N GLU A 241 18.49 16.10 -27.41
CA GLU A 241 17.43 16.20 -28.41
C GLU A 241 16.53 14.94 -28.40
N SER A 242 15.37 15.06 -27.76
CA SER A 242 14.31 14.07 -27.87
C SER A 242 13.73 14.17 -29.28
N ALA A 243 13.80 13.09 -30.05
CA ALA A 243 13.18 13.01 -31.38
C ALA A 243 11.63 13.00 -31.34
N ILE A 244 11.03 13.08 -30.15
CA ILE A 244 9.59 13.01 -29.93
C ILE A 244 9.15 14.36 -29.37
N ALA A 245 8.25 15.02 -30.09
CA ALA A 245 7.65 16.29 -29.67
C ALA A 245 6.79 16.09 -28.41
N ASP A 246 6.94 16.98 -27.44
CA ASP A 246 6.34 16.87 -26.10
C ASP A 246 4.81 17.05 -26.04
N ASP A 247 4.16 17.38 -27.17
CA ASP A 247 2.72 17.67 -27.25
C ASP A 247 1.82 16.43 -27.41
N GLU A 248 2.39 15.23 -27.61
CA GLU A 248 1.59 14.00 -27.62
C GLU A 248 1.39 13.48 -26.19
N GLU A 249 0.12 13.33 -25.78
CA GLU A 249 -0.33 12.77 -24.50
C GLU A 249 0.09 11.29 -24.34
N ILE A 250 1.38 11.03 -24.24
CA ILE A 250 1.86 9.79 -23.67
C ILE A 250 1.51 9.85 -22.20
N ALA A 251 0.66 8.94 -21.73
CA ALA A 251 0.42 8.71 -20.30
C ALA A 251 1.71 8.18 -19.65
N ASP A 252 2.68 9.08 -19.45
CA ASP A 252 3.94 8.81 -18.79
C ASP A 252 3.69 8.81 -17.28
N VAL A 253 3.57 7.60 -16.73
CA VAL A 253 3.40 7.40 -15.30
C VAL A 253 4.78 7.37 -14.66
N TYR A 254 5.17 8.49 -14.06
CA TYR A 254 6.43 8.63 -13.34
C TYR A 254 6.46 7.83 -12.02
N PHE A 255 5.29 7.51 -11.47
CA PHE A 255 5.16 6.71 -10.27
C PHE A 255 5.40 5.23 -10.60
N PRO A 256 6.22 4.51 -9.82
CA PRO A 256 6.26 3.05 -9.91
C PRO A 256 4.83 2.50 -9.81
N GLN A 257 4.45 1.63 -10.74
CA GLN A 257 3.12 1.01 -10.76
C GLN A 257 3.21 -0.45 -10.31
N PRO A 258 2.21 -0.95 -9.56
CA PRO A 258 2.11 -2.37 -9.24
C PRO A 258 2.04 -3.25 -10.49
N VAL A 259 2.69 -4.42 -10.45
CA VAL A 259 2.48 -5.48 -11.45
C VAL A 259 1.32 -6.37 -11.00
N TRP A 260 0.20 -6.27 -11.70
CA TRP A 260 -0.96 -7.14 -11.44
C TRP A 260 -0.94 -8.44 -12.23
N GLY A 261 -0.27 -8.47 -13.39
CA GLY A 261 -0.42 -9.56 -14.36
C GLY A 261 -1.77 -9.46 -15.10
N THR A 262 -2.08 -10.48 -15.91
CA THR A 262 -3.37 -10.62 -16.58
C THR A 262 -4.32 -11.48 -15.75
N ARG A 263 -5.63 -11.18 -15.81
CA ARG A 263 -6.66 -11.97 -15.15
C ARG A 263 -6.72 -13.36 -15.78
N THR A 264 -6.20 -14.37 -15.08
CA THR A 264 -6.11 -15.74 -15.61
C THR A 264 -7.47 -16.42 -15.63
N SER A 265 -8.35 -16.07 -14.69
CA SER A 265 -9.63 -16.76 -14.48
C SER A 265 -10.67 -16.54 -15.58
N GLY A 266 -10.55 -15.47 -16.38
CA GLY A 266 -11.62 -15.04 -17.28
C GLY A 266 -12.95 -14.85 -16.52
N ASP A 267 -14.08 -15.10 -17.17
CA ASP A 267 -15.44 -14.93 -16.60
C ASP A 267 -16.05 -16.21 -16.01
N ARG A 268 -15.22 -17.22 -15.67
CA ARG A 268 -15.73 -18.42 -15.00
C ARG A 268 -16.18 -18.09 -13.57
N GLU A 269 -17.12 -18.87 -13.04
CA GLU A 269 -17.46 -18.80 -11.61
C GLU A 269 -16.47 -19.64 -10.76
N PRO A 270 -16.22 -19.27 -9.50
CA PRO A 270 -15.42 -20.07 -8.57
C PRO A 270 -16.09 -21.42 -8.28
N THR A 271 -15.32 -22.43 -7.87
CA THR A 271 -15.83 -23.71 -7.31
C THR A 271 -16.00 -23.62 -5.78
N SER A 272 -16.43 -24.69 -5.09
CA SER A 272 -16.65 -24.67 -3.63
C SER A 272 -15.38 -24.33 -2.83
N ASP A 273 -14.22 -24.80 -3.29
CA ASP A 273 -12.93 -24.59 -2.63
C ASP A 273 -12.19 -23.33 -3.10
N GLU A 274 -12.84 -22.55 -3.96
CA GLU A 274 -12.32 -21.33 -4.53
C GLU A 274 -13.14 -20.11 -4.12
N ALA A 275 -12.51 -18.95 -4.15
CA ALA A 275 -13.12 -17.66 -3.91
C ALA A 275 -12.58 -16.63 -4.90
N GLU A 276 -13.41 -15.66 -5.23
CA GLU A 276 -12.95 -14.45 -5.90
C GLU A 276 -12.28 -13.54 -4.87
N ALA A 277 -11.07 -13.08 -5.18
CA ALA A 277 -10.30 -12.22 -4.30
C ALA A 277 -9.55 -11.15 -5.08
N TRP A 278 -9.40 -9.97 -4.47
CA TRP A 278 -8.47 -8.94 -4.93
C TRP A 278 -7.05 -9.26 -4.47
N LYS A 279 -6.09 -9.11 -5.37
CA LYS A 279 -4.69 -9.07 -4.98
C LYS A 279 -4.39 -7.74 -4.30
N VAL A 280 -3.87 -7.78 -3.08
CA VAL A 280 -3.43 -6.61 -2.31
C VAL A 280 -1.93 -6.73 -2.13
N LEU A 281 -1.21 -5.66 -2.45
CA LEU A 281 0.24 -5.58 -2.26
C LEU A 281 0.52 -4.84 -0.96
N LEU A 282 1.43 -5.39 -0.17
CA LEU A 282 1.77 -4.94 1.17
C LEU A 282 3.27 -4.61 1.24
N THR A 283 3.60 -3.68 2.13
CA THR A 283 4.99 -3.35 2.50
C THR A 283 5.74 -4.58 2.99
N GLY A 284 7.06 -4.62 2.78
CA GLY A 284 7.91 -5.75 3.14
C GLY A 284 7.92 -6.88 2.09
N GLY A 285 7.56 -6.56 0.84
CA GLY A 285 7.54 -7.52 -0.26
C GLY A 285 6.51 -8.64 -0.07
N GLN A 286 5.36 -8.30 0.51
CA GLN A 286 4.27 -9.25 0.75
C GLN A 286 3.06 -8.96 -0.15
N GLY A 287 2.31 -10.02 -0.45
CA GLY A 287 1.03 -9.98 -1.12
C GLY A 287 -0.03 -10.67 -0.26
N LEU A 288 -1.29 -10.31 -0.50
CA LEU A 288 -2.46 -10.87 0.18
C LEU A 288 -3.59 -11.04 -0.82
N TRP A 289 -4.22 -12.21 -0.84
CA TRP A 289 -5.50 -12.37 -1.52
C TRP A 289 -6.63 -12.00 -0.57
N LEU A 290 -7.34 -10.91 -0.87
CA LEU A 290 -8.44 -10.40 -0.06
C LEU A 290 -9.77 -10.76 -0.73
N ASP A 291 -10.53 -11.66 -0.11
CA ASP A 291 -11.89 -12.03 -0.54
C ASP A 291 -12.91 -10.90 -0.32
N ASP A 292 -14.16 -11.17 -0.68
CA ASP A 292 -15.34 -10.30 -0.52
C ASP A 292 -15.95 -10.30 0.89
N GLY A 293 -15.28 -10.89 1.89
CA GLY A 293 -15.85 -11.00 3.23
C GLY A 293 -16.08 -9.65 3.92
N ASP A 294 -16.90 -9.62 4.97
CA ASP A 294 -17.37 -8.36 5.57
C ASP A 294 -16.24 -7.43 6.09
N ARG A 295 -15.28 -8.01 6.82
CA ARG A 295 -14.25 -7.25 7.55
C ARG A 295 -12.91 -7.96 7.61
N ILE A 296 -11.83 -7.18 7.73
CA ILE A 296 -10.45 -7.64 7.96
C ILE A 296 -9.86 -6.87 9.15
N ARG A 297 -8.93 -7.50 9.89
CA ARG A 297 -8.32 -6.85 11.06
C ARG A 297 -7.35 -5.77 10.61
N SER A 298 -7.42 -4.62 11.27
CA SER A 298 -6.58 -3.46 10.98
C SER A 298 -5.95 -2.89 12.26
N LEU A 299 -4.90 -2.09 12.07
CA LEU A 299 -4.28 -1.32 13.14
C LEU A 299 -4.22 0.15 12.69
N ASP A 300 -4.70 1.07 13.52
CA ASP A 300 -4.53 2.51 13.27
C ASP A 300 -3.58 3.10 14.33
N PRO A 301 -2.34 3.48 13.95
CA PRO A 301 -1.36 4.02 14.89
C PRO A 301 -1.77 5.39 15.45
N ARG A 302 -2.72 6.09 14.82
CA ARG A 302 -3.21 7.40 15.25
C ARG A 302 -4.26 7.32 16.35
N GLN A 303 -4.83 6.14 16.59
CA GLN A 303 -5.81 5.92 17.66
C GLN A 303 -5.13 5.88 19.03
N PRO A 304 -5.84 6.27 20.10
CA PRO A 304 -5.37 6.08 21.45
C PRO A 304 -5.21 4.58 21.77
N GLU A 305 -4.32 4.29 22.72
CA GLU A 305 -4.15 2.94 23.25
C GLU A 305 -5.49 2.38 23.76
N GLY A 306 -5.74 1.10 23.49
CA GLY A 306 -7.03 0.44 23.72
C GLY A 306 -7.95 0.43 22.50
N ALA A 307 -7.69 1.27 21.50
CA ALA A 307 -8.52 1.44 20.30
C ALA A 307 -7.75 1.29 18.98
N ARG A 308 -6.45 0.97 19.00
CA ARG A 308 -5.61 0.88 17.79
C ARG A 308 -5.94 -0.32 16.95
N VAL A 309 -6.14 -1.48 17.58
CA VAL A 309 -6.48 -2.72 16.88
C VAL A 309 -8.00 -2.83 16.72
N GLY A 310 -8.44 -2.97 15.47
CA GLY A 310 -9.85 -2.98 15.10
C GLY A 310 -10.15 -3.86 13.89
N TYR A 311 -11.28 -3.57 13.26
CA TYR A 311 -11.70 -4.21 12.02
C TYR A 311 -12.06 -3.13 11.01
N GLU A 312 -11.49 -3.23 9.82
CA GLU A 312 -11.85 -2.43 8.65
C GLU A 312 -12.81 -3.23 7.77
N ALA A 313 -13.74 -2.54 7.10
CA ALA A 313 -14.52 -3.18 6.06
C ALA A 313 -13.60 -3.56 4.88
N VAL A 314 -13.80 -4.71 4.25
CA VAL A 314 -12.98 -5.10 3.08
C VAL A 314 -13.09 -4.08 1.94
N SER A 315 -14.26 -3.48 1.76
CA SER A 315 -14.49 -2.39 0.82
C SER A 315 -13.73 -1.10 1.19
N GLY A 316 -13.43 -0.90 2.47
CA GLY A 316 -12.66 0.24 2.99
C GLY A 316 -11.14 0.08 2.90
N VAL A 317 -10.64 -1.09 2.47
CA VAL A 317 -9.19 -1.32 2.33
C VAL A 317 -8.65 -0.54 1.14
N VAL A 318 -7.89 0.52 1.44
CA VAL A 318 -7.24 1.41 0.49
C VAL A 318 -5.73 1.50 0.76
N PRO A 319 -4.91 1.96 -0.22
CA PRO A 319 -3.51 2.28 0.03
C PRO A 319 -3.32 3.16 1.28
N GLY A 320 -2.36 2.78 2.14
CA GLY A 320 -2.13 3.41 3.44
C GLY A 320 -2.82 2.73 4.63
N THR A 321 -3.78 1.83 4.39
CA THR A 321 -4.41 1.03 5.47
C THR A 321 -3.39 0.05 6.05
N TYR A 322 -3.27 -0.08 7.37
CA TYR A 322 -2.44 -1.12 7.98
C TYR A 322 -3.29 -2.33 8.34
N LEU A 323 -2.94 -3.49 7.77
CA LEU A 323 -3.63 -4.75 8.02
C LEU A 323 -2.84 -5.58 9.02
N VAL A 324 -3.56 -6.24 9.93
CA VAL A 324 -2.98 -7.18 10.90
C VAL A 324 -3.21 -8.59 10.38
N LEU A 325 -2.13 -9.28 10.04
CA LEU A 325 -2.15 -10.59 9.37
C LEU A 325 -1.36 -11.62 10.17
N ARG A 326 -1.73 -12.89 10.00
CA ARG A 326 -1.02 -14.03 10.57
C ARG A 326 -0.23 -14.72 9.49
N GLU A 327 1.06 -14.95 9.72
CA GLU A 327 1.91 -15.72 8.82
C GLU A 327 1.50 -17.19 8.79
N GLY A 328 1.55 -17.80 7.60
CA GLY A 328 1.36 -19.24 7.38
C GLY A 328 -0.09 -19.73 7.35
N GLU A 329 -1.03 -19.08 8.04
CA GLU A 329 -2.44 -19.47 8.00
C GLU A 329 -3.40 -18.34 8.38
N ALA A 330 -4.57 -18.31 7.71
CA ALA A 330 -5.63 -17.35 7.97
C ALA A 330 -6.10 -17.37 9.44
N GLU A 331 -6.28 -16.18 10.00
CA GLU A 331 -6.64 -16.01 11.42
C GLU A 331 -7.95 -16.74 11.81
N ARG A 332 -8.92 -16.81 10.89
CA ARG A 332 -10.21 -17.47 11.15
C ARG A 332 -10.05 -18.96 11.46
N GLY A 333 -9.10 -19.64 10.82
CA GLY A 333 -8.76 -21.05 11.10
C GLY A 333 -8.18 -21.20 12.50
N ALA A 334 -7.20 -20.36 12.83
CA ALA A 334 -6.57 -20.31 14.15
C ALA A 334 -7.58 -20.10 15.29
N MET A 335 -8.52 -19.18 15.11
CA MET A 335 -9.57 -18.87 16.09
C MET A 335 -10.51 -20.06 16.31
N TYR A 336 -10.83 -20.79 15.24
CA TYR A 336 -11.65 -21.99 15.31
C TYR A 336 -10.93 -23.09 16.09
N ASP A 337 -9.67 -23.37 15.76
CA ASP A 337 -8.88 -24.42 16.42
C ASP A 337 -8.65 -24.11 17.91
N GLN A 338 -8.39 -22.83 18.22
CA GLN A 338 -8.29 -22.36 19.60
C GLN A 338 -9.61 -22.52 20.37
N ALA A 339 -10.74 -22.19 19.73
CA ALA A 339 -12.05 -22.35 20.36
C ALA A 339 -12.34 -23.82 20.66
N ILE A 340 -12.05 -24.72 19.72
CA ILE A 340 -12.15 -26.18 19.91
C ILE A 340 -11.27 -26.67 21.06
N SER A 341 -9.99 -26.23 21.11
CA SER A 341 -9.08 -26.56 22.21
C SER A 341 -9.62 -26.09 23.57
N THR A 342 -10.21 -24.88 23.62
CA THR A 342 -10.77 -24.30 24.84
C THR A 342 -12.03 -25.02 25.32
N LEU A 343 -12.82 -25.60 24.41
CA LEU A 343 -14.05 -26.35 24.73
C LEU A 343 -13.77 -27.72 25.38
N GLY A 344 -12.53 -28.21 25.29
CA GLY A 344 -12.07 -29.40 26.01
C GLY A 344 -12.92 -30.64 25.74
N ALA A 345 -13.43 -31.29 26.79
CA ALA A 345 -14.19 -32.54 26.69
C ALA A 345 -15.47 -32.43 25.83
N LYS A 346 -16.05 -31.23 25.65
CA LYS A 346 -17.25 -31.02 24.82
C LYS A 346 -16.94 -30.88 23.33
N ALA A 347 -15.67 -30.75 22.95
CA ALA A 347 -15.27 -30.52 21.57
C ALA A 347 -15.71 -31.65 20.63
N ALA A 348 -15.60 -32.92 21.08
CA ALA A 348 -15.96 -34.07 20.26
C ALA A 348 -17.45 -34.08 19.86
N ASP A 349 -18.34 -33.83 20.82
CA ASP A 349 -19.78 -33.79 20.59
C ASP A 349 -20.17 -32.62 19.67
N ILE A 350 -19.55 -31.45 19.88
CA ILE A 350 -19.76 -30.26 19.04
C ILE A 350 -19.32 -30.54 17.60
N LEU A 351 -18.12 -31.10 17.40
CA LEU A 351 -17.59 -31.44 16.07
C LEU A 351 -18.46 -32.50 15.37
N ALA A 352 -18.97 -33.48 16.10
CA ALA A 352 -19.87 -34.50 15.54
C ALA A 352 -21.19 -33.88 15.04
N THR A 353 -21.83 -33.03 15.86
CA THR A 353 -23.05 -32.33 15.43
C THR A 353 -22.78 -31.41 14.25
N GLN A 354 -21.65 -30.70 14.24
CA GLN A 354 -21.23 -29.84 13.13
C GLN A 354 -21.01 -30.62 11.83
N ALA A 355 -20.36 -31.78 11.90
CA ALA A 355 -20.11 -32.62 10.73
C ALA A 355 -21.43 -33.18 10.16
N ASN A 356 -22.37 -33.58 11.01
CA ASN A 356 -23.64 -34.17 10.57
C ASN A 356 -24.50 -33.19 9.78
N TRP A 357 -24.83 -32.02 10.34
CA TRP A 357 -25.73 -31.10 9.65
C TRP A 357 -25.10 -30.54 8.36
N LYS A 358 -23.77 -30.35 8.33
CA LYS A 358 -23.05 -29.91 7.12
C LYS A 358 -23.06 -30.97 6.03
N LYS A 359 -22.80 -32.22 6.40
CA LYS A 359 -22.89 -33.34 5.45
C LYS A 359 -24.30 -33.45 4.88
N ARG A 360 -25.33 -33.30 5.71
CA ARG A 360 -26.73 -33.31 5.28
C ARG A 360 -27.01 -32.18 4.30
N LEU A 361 -26.49 -30.98 4.59
CA LEU A 361 -26.60 -29.84 3.69
C LEU A 361 -25.90 -30.10 2.34
N GLU A 362 -24.69 -30.66 2.33
CA GLU A 362 -23.99 -31.03 1.09
C GLU A 362 -24.77 -32.04 0.25
N GLU A 363 -25.32 -33.09 0.88
CA GLU A 363 -26.17 -34.09 0.23
C GLU A 363 -27.41 -33.42 -0.40
N THR A 364 -28.11 -32.56 0.35
CA THR A 364 -29.28 -31.84 -0.17
C THR A 364 -28.91 -30.91 -1.32
N LEU A 365 -27.80 -30.17 -1.21
CA LEU A 365 -27.34 -29.27 -2.28
C LEU A 365 -26.96 -30.03 -3.56
N ALA A 366 -26.41 -31.24 -3.44
CA ALA A 366 -26.12 -32.12 -4.56
C ALA A 366 -27.39 -32.66 -5.23
N GLU A 367 -28.47 -32.89 -4.46
CA GLU A 367 -29.74 -33.44 -4.98
C GLU A 367 -30.60 -32.38 -5.70
N ILE A 368 -30.81 -31.20 -5.10
CA ILE A 368 -31.77 -30.21 -5.61
C ILE A 368 -31.11 -29.01 -6.31
N GLY A 369 -29.80 -28.83 -6.13
CA GLY A 369 -29.03 -27.71 -6.66
C GLY A 369 -29.12 -26.41 -5.82
N ILE A 370 -28.05 -25.62 -5.86
CA ILE A 370 -27.85 -24.42 -5.02
C ILE A 370 -28.94 -23.36 -5.20
N CYS A 371 -29.30 -23.03 -6.45
CA CYS A 371 -30.30 -21.98 -6.73
C CYS A 371 -31.69 -22.33 -6.18
N ARG A 372 -32.05 -23.62 -6.26
CA ARG A 372 -33.33 -24.11 -5.75
C ARG A 372 -33.34 -24.13 -4.22
N ALA A 373 -32.25 -24.59 -3.60
CA ALA A 373 -32.08 -24.55 -2.15
C ALA A 373 -32.18 -23.11 -1.60
N ALA A 374 -31.54 -22.14 -2.26
CA ALA A 374 -31.63 -20.73 -1.87
C ALA A 374 -33.08 -20.21 -1.95
N THR A 375 -33.80 -20.53 -3.02
CA THR A 375 -35.21 -20.15 -3.19
C THR A 375 -36.12 -20.77 -2.12
N GLU A 376 -35.93 -22.07 -1.83
CA GLU A 376 -36.74 -22.78 -0.82
C GLU A 376 -36.48 -22.22 0.59
N LEU A 377 -35.23 -21.92 0.94
CA LEU A 377 -34.89 -21.30 2.22
C LEU A 377 -35.39 -19.86 2.34
N GLU A 378 -35.38 -19.09 1.25
CA GLU A 378 -35.98 -17.75 1.21
C GLU A 378 -37.49 -17.81 1.49
N GLN A 379 -38.20 -18.78 0.90
CA GLN A 379 -39.63 -19.00 1.14
C GLN A 379 -39.94 -19.39 2.59
N LEU A 380 -39.01 -20.07 3.27
CA LEU A 380 -39.08 -20.38 4.70
C LEU A 380 -38.74 -19.18 5.60
N GLY A 381 -38.34 -18.04 5.03
CA GLY A 381 -38.04 -16.82 5.76
C GLY A 381 -36.57 -16.66 6.15
N VAL A 382 -35.67 -17.49 5.61
CA VAL A 382 -34.22 -17.37 5.84
C VAL A 382 -33.69 -16.15 5.08
N CYS A 383 -33.28 -15.12 5.80
CA CYS A 383 -32.86 -13.84 5.21
C CYS A 383 -31.49 -13.92 4.51
N ALA A 384 -30.64 -14.86 4.91
CA ALA A 384 -29.31 -15.06 4.32
C ALA A 384 -29.26 -16.22 3.31
N SER A 385 -30.36 -16.55 2.64
CA SER A 385 -30.47 -17.69 1.71
C SER A 385 -29.45 -17.68 0.56
N GLY A 386 -28.98 -16.50 0.14
CA GLY A 386 -27.90 -16.38 -0.85
C GLY A 386 -26.54 -16.94 -0.40
N GLN A 387 -26.34 -17.15 0.91
CA GLN A 387 -25.09 -17.70 1.47
C GLN A 387 -25.08 -19.22 1.62
N VAL A 388 -26.14 -19.92 1.20
CA VAL A 388 -26.30 -21.37 1.34
C VAL A 388 -25.11 -22.16 0.83
N ARG A 389 -24.47 -21.69 -0.25
CA ARG A 389 -23.28 -22.29 -0.84
C ARG A 389 -22.07 -22.30 0.11
N ALA A 390 -21.96 -21.33 1.02
CA ALA A 390 -20.83 -21.17 1.93
C ALA A 390 -21.02 -21.91 3.26
N TRP A 391 -22.24 -22.31 3.61
CA TRP A 391 -22.51 -22.96 4.91
C TRP A 391 -21.93 -24.36 5.10
N PRO A 392 -21.75 -25.19 4.06
CA PRO A 392 -21.00 -26.45 4.15
C PRO A 392 -19.54 -26.29 4.61
N GLU A 393 -18.95 -25.11 4.46
CA GLU A 393 -17.53 -24.89 4.77
C GLU A 393 -17.17 -25.29 6.20
N SER A 394 -16.07 -26.05 6.36
CA SER A 394 -15.62 -26.53 7.68
C SER A 394 -15.45 -25.42 8.73
N ARG A 395 -15.01 -24.23 8.31
CA ARG A 395 -14.70 -23.09 9.21
C ARG A 395 -15.90 -22.17 9.48
N LEU A 396 -17.00 -22.31 8.75
CA LEU A 396 -18.24 -21.55 8.98
C LEU A 396 -19.13 -22.35 9.94
N ILE A 397 -19.37 -21.82 11.15
CA ILE A 397 -20.02 -22.59 12.23
C ILE A 397 -21.52 -22.76 12.01
N CYS A 398 -22.21 -21.68 11.64
CA CYS A 398 -23.65 -21.62 11.39
C CYS A 398 -23.99 -20.25 10.76
N PRO A 399 -25.20 -20.07 10.21
CA PRO A 399 -25.72 -18.75 9.85
C PRO A 399 -25.56 -17.73 11.00
N GLN A 400 -25.36 -16.45 10.65
CA GLN A 400 -25.19 -15.39 11.66
C GLN A 400 -26.46 -15.19 12.50
N ARG A 401 -27.63 -15.34 11.90
CA ARG A 401 -28.93 -15.20 12.57
C ARG A 401 -29.35 -16.55 13.15
N ASP A 402 -29.70 -16.51 14.44
CA ASP A 402 -30.11 -17.70 15.18
C ASP A 402 -31.40 -18.32 14.64
N ALA A 403 -32.35 -17.47 14.24
CA ALA A 403 -33.59 -17.90 13.60
C ALA A 403 -33.34 -18.61 12.25
N ASP A 404 -32.43 -18.08 11.44
CA ASP A 404 -32.06 -18.65 10.15
C ASP A 404 -31.43 -20.04 10.31
N PHE A 405 -30.62 -20.24 11.37
CA PHE A 405 -30.06 -21.56 11.64
C PHE A 405 -31.09 -22.58 12.12
N ALA A 406 -32.05 -22.17 12.96
CA ALA A 406 -33.13 -23.05 13.39
C ALA A 406 -34.01 -23.50 12.19
N LEU A 407 -34.34 -22.57 11.29
CA LEU A 407 -35.09 -22.86 10.06
C LEU A 407 -34.30 -23.78 9.11
N LEU A 408 -32.97 -23.58 9.01
CA LEU A 408 -32.10 -24.45 8.23
C LEU A 408 -32.09 -25.89 8.77
N LEU A 409 -31.98 -26.07 10.10
CA LEU A 409 -31.99 -27.40 10.70
C LEU A 409 -33.33 -28.11 10.49
N ASP A 410 -34.45 -27.39 10.63
CA ASP A 410 -35.79 -27.91 10.36
C ASP A 410 -35.95 -28.34 8.89
N TRP A 411 -35.48 -27.51 7.95
CA TRP A 411 -35.49 -27.82 6.52
C TRP A 411 -34.64 -29.05 6.16
N LEU A 412 -33.49 -29.24 6.83
CA LEU A 412 -32.63 -30.42 6.65
C LEU A 412 -33.19 -31.69 7.33
N GLY A 413 -34.22 -31.55 8.17
CA GLY A 413 -34.73 -32.63 9.01
C GLY A 413 -33.78 -33.04 10.15
N GLU A 414 -32.83 -32.17 10.52
CA GLU A 414 -31.88 -32.41 11.59
C GLU A 414 -32.48 -32.04 12.96
N PRO A 415 -32.20 -32.80 14.03
CA PRO A 415 -32.70 -32.46 15.35
C PRO A 415 -32.14 -31.11 15.81
N LEU A 416 -33.05 -30.22 16.24
CA LEU A 416 -32.69 -28.88 16.70
C LEU A 416 -31.69 -28.93 17.87
N GLU A 417 -31.91 -29.81 18.84
CA GLU A 417 -30.98 -30.07 19.95
C GLU A 417 -30.38 -31.47 19.82
N PRO A 418 -29.07 -31.66 20.07
CA PRO A 418 -28.10 -30.70 20.63
C PRO A 418 -27.42 -29.78 19.59
N THR A 419 -27.76 -29.89 18.30
CA THR A 419 -27.04 -29.23 17.19
C THR A 419 -27.01 -27.71 17.33
N TYR A 420 -28.15 -27.10 17.65
CA TYR A 420 -28.28 -25.66 17.85
C TYR A 420 -27.42 -25.18 19.01
N SER A 421 -27.61 -25.73 20.21
CA SER A 421 -26.86 -25.30 21.40
C SER A 421 -25.35 -25.48 21.25
N ASN A 422 -24.90 -26.57 20.60
CA ASN A 422 -23.50 -26.81 20.28
C ASN A 422 -22.92 -25.76 19.32
N ALA A 423 -23.64 -25.40 18.25
CA ALA A 423 -23.19 -24.38 17.31
C ALA A 423 -23.09 -22.99 17.97
N ILE A 424 -24.08 -22.61 18.78
CA ILE A 424 -24.05 -21.34 19.53
C ILE A 424 -22.90 -21.32 20.53
N MET A 425 -22.61 -22.46 21.19
CA MET A 425 -21.48 -22.59 22.12
C MET A 425 -20.14 -22.41 21.40
N LEU A 426 -19.96 -23.05 20.24
CA LEU A 426 -18.77 -22.90 19.41
C LEU A 426 -18.59 -21.46 18.91
N ARG A 427 -19.67 -20.82 18.43
CA ARG A 427 -19.64 -19.42 17.98
C ARG A 427 -19.22 -18.46 19.09
N ARG A 428 -19.77 -18.65 20.31
CA ARG A 428 -19.36 -17.86 21.49
C ARG A 428 -17.90 -18.09 21.86
N ALA A 429 -17.42 -19.32 21.79
CA ALA A 429 -16.01 -19.65 22.06
C ALA A 429 -15.08 -18.98 21.03
N VAL A 430 -15.43 -18.97 19.75
CA VAL A 430 -14.68 -18.26 18.70
C VAL A 430 -14.69 -16.75 18.92
N TYR A 431 -15.83 -16.15 19.27
CA TYR A 431 -15.87 -14.72 19.60
C TYR A 431 -15.03 -14.37 20.82
N LYS A 432 -15.01 -15.22 21.84
CA LYS A 432 -14.12 -15.06 22.99
C LYS A 432 -12.66 -15.15 22.58
N ALA A 433 -12.28 -16.14 21.77
CA ALA A 433 -10.93 -16.27 21.24
C ALA A 433 -10.48 -15.02 20.47
N SER A 434 -11.37 -14.46 19.63
CA SER A 434 -11.09 -13.24 18.86
C SER A 434 -10.93 -12.01 19.76
N ALA A 435 -11.79 -11.86 20.78
CA ALA A 435 -11.68 -10.78 21.74
C ALA A 435 -10.41 -10.88 22.60
N ASP A 436 -10.00 -12.09 22.97
CA ASP A 436 -8.75 -12.36 23.69
C ASP A 436 -7.55 -11.99 22.82
N LEU A 437 -7.52 -12.43 21.55
CA LEU A 437 -6.47 -12.07 20.59
C LEU A 437 -6.39 -10.55 20.38
N ARG A 438 -7.54 -9.86 20.26
CA ARG A 438 -7.55 -8.39 20.14
C ARG A 438 -6.86 -7.72 21.33
N ARG A 439 -7.15 -8.18 22.55
CA ARG A 439 -6.51 -7.63 23.76
C ARG A 439 -5.01 -7.88 23.78
N GLU A 440 -4.58 -9.07 23.35
CA GLU A 440 -3.15 -9.40 23.27
C GLU A 440 -2.42 -8.57 22.20
N LEU A 441 -3.04 -8.39 21.02
CA LEU A 441 -2.52 -7.53 19.95
C LEU A 441 -2.43 -6.07 20.38
N GLU A 442 -3.42 -5.56 21.09
CA GLU A 442 -3.38 -4.19 21.62
C GLU A 442 -2.24 -4.02 22.63
N ALA A 443 -2.04 -5.00 23.53
CA ALA A 443 -0.92 -5.01 24.46
C ALA A 443 0.45 -5.17 23.78
N ALA A 444 0.52 -5.88 22.64
CA ALA A 444 1.72 -5.96 21.82
C ALA A 444 1.99 -4.63 21.10
N ALA A 445 0.98 -4.04 20.49
CA ALA A 445 1.07 -2.72 19.84
C ALA A 445 1.41 -1.60 20.82
N GLY A 446 0.94 -1.66 22.07
CA GLY A 446 1.31 -0.72 23.13
C GLY A 446 2.77 -0.79 23.57
N ARG A 447 3.43 -1.95 23.37
CA ARG A 447 4.86 -2.14 23.67
C ARG A 447 5.76 -1.89 22.46
N ALA A 448 5.21 -1.92 21.26
CA ALA A 448 5.97 -1.74 20.02
C ALA A 448 6.20 -0.26 19.72
N ASP A 449 7.32 0.05 19.05
CA ASP A 449 7.55 1.38 18.52
C ASP A 449 6.79 1.57 17.20
N LEU A 450 5.64 2.24 17.26
CA LEU A 450 4.80 2.51 16.09
C LEU A 450 5.49 3.43 15.06
N ARG A 451 6.57 4.13 15.42
CA ARG A 451 7.38 4.89 14.46
C ARG A 451 8.07 3.98 13.45
N VAL A 452 8.40 2.75 13.86
CA VAL A 452 8.94 1.72 12.96
C VAL A 452 7.89 1.34 11.93
N LEU A 453 6.63 1.17 12.35
CA LEU A 453 5.52 0.88 11.44
C LEU A 453 5.28 2.02 10.44
N GLU A 454 5.37 3.29 10.87
CA GLU A 454 5.23 4.44 9.98
C GLU A 454 6.40 4.57 9.00
N ARG A 455 7.63 4.30 9.45
CA ARG A 455 8.86 4.36 8.65
C ARG A 455 8.95 3.23 7.63
N ASP A 456 8.87 2.00 8.12
CA ASP A 456 9.15 0.78 7.33
C ASP A 456 7.87 0.20 6.72
N GLY A 457 6.70 0.66 7.18
CA GLY A 457 5.41 0.16 6.71
C GLY A 457 5.03 -1.22 7.24
N ILE A 458 6.00 -1.96 7.80
CA ILE A 458 5.85 -3.30 8.35
C ILE A 458 6.31 -3.37 9.81
N LEU A 459 5.59 -4.11 10.64
CA LEU A 459 5.92 -4.37 12.03
C LEU A 459 5.58 -5.82 12.39
N HIS A 460 6.51 -6.51 13.04
CA HIS A 460 6.25 -7.83 13.59
C HIS A 460 5.77 -7.69 15.04
N LEU A 461 4.66 -8.35 15.37
CA LEU A 461 4.10 -8.40 16.71
C LEU A 461 4.35 -9.78 17.31
N ASP A 462 5.26 -9.83 18.28
CA ASP A 462 5.51 -11.06 19.03
C ASP A 462 4.41 -11.30 20.07
N LEU A 463 3.56 -12.27 19.77
CA LEU A 463 2.57 -12.77 20.72
C LEU A 463 3.14 -13.96 21.50
N PRO A 464 2.98 -13.99 22.84
CA PRO A 464 3.47 -15.09 23.68
C PRO A 464 2.66 -16.39 23.50
N ARG A 465 1.63 -16.38 22.66
CA ARG A 465 0.64 -17.45 22.53
C ARG A 465 1.04 -18.48 21.48
N GLU A 466 1.08 -19.76 21.86
CA GLU A 466 1.28 -20.86 20.91
C GLU A 466 0.15 -20.89 19.87
N GLY A 467 0.51 -21.07 18.60
CA GLY A 467 -0.41 -20.99 17.46
C GLY A 467 -0.52 -19.59 16.82
N PHE A 468 -0.15 -18.51 17.52
CA PHE A 468 -0.23 -17.12 17.00
C PHE A 468 1.14 -16.44 16.84
N ARG A 469 2.20 -17.24 16.70
CA ARG A 469 3.53 -16.71 16.35
C ARG A 469 3.51 -16.20 14.92
N GLY A 470 4.20 -15.09 14.66
CA GLY A 470 4.26 -14.47 13.32
C GLY A 470 3.05 -13.60 12.98
N MET A 471 2.55 -12.81 13.94
CA MET A 471 1.62 -11.73 13.59
C MET A 471 2.39 -10.57 13.01
N ILE A 472 1.95 -10.09 11.86
CA ILE A 472 2.56 -8.97 11.17
C ILE A 472 1.52 -7.88 10.95
N VAL A 473 1.98 -6.65 10.98
CA VAL A 473 1.22 -5.48 10.59
C VAL A 473 1.90 -4.92 9.36
N ALA A 474 1.18 -4.84 8.24
CA ALA A 474 1.75 -4.36 6.98
C ALA A 474 0.82 -3.33 6.35
N ARG A 475 1.39 -2.26 5.81
CA ARG A 475 0.67 -1.20 5.11
C ARG A 475 0.31 -1.67 3.70
N VAL A 476 -0.91 -1.38 3.28
CA VAL A 476 -1.35 -1.58 1.92
C VAL A 476 -0.66 -0.58 1.00
N LEU A 477 0.06 -1.09 0.01
CA LEU A 477 0.69 -0.30 -1.05
C LEU A 477 -0.26 -0.10 -2.22
N ALA A 478 -0.94 -1.17 -2.64
CA ALA A 478 -1.85 -1.12 -3.77
C ALA A 478 -2.90 -2.24 -3.70
N LYS A 479 -4.01 -2.06 -4.41
CA LYS A 479 -5.09 -3.05 -4.58
C LYS A 479 -5.35 -3.25 -6.07
N ALA A 480 -5.46 -4.51 -6.50
CA ALA A 480 -5.71 -4.85 -7.89
C ALA A 480 -7.06 -4.29 -8.36
N PRO A 481 -7.16 -3.80 -9.61
CA PRO A 481 -8.41 -3.30 -10.18
C PRO A 481 -9.39 -4.43 -10.56
N PHE A 482 -8.93 -5.68 -10.56
CA PHE A 482 -9.73 -6.86 -10.87
C PHE A 482 -9.64 -7.92 -9.77
N THR A 483 -10.61 -8.83 -9.74
CA THR A 483 -10.59 -10.04 -8.91
C THR A 483 -10.03 -11.22 -9.69
N GLU A 484 -9.46 -12.18 -8.96
CA GLU A 484 -9.01 -13.44 -9.49
C GLU A 484 -9.57 -14.60 -8.66
N ILE A 485 -9.78 -15.73 -9.31
CA ILE A 485 -10.25 -16.94 -8.62
C ILE A 485 -9.05 -17.65 -8.03
N VAL A 486 -8.99 -17.68 -6.71
CA VAL A 486 -7.93 -18.31 -5.93
C VAL A 486 -8.52 -19.34 -4.99
N SER A 487 -7.68 -20.26 -4.52
CA SER A 487 -8.16 -21.21 -3.54
C SER A 487 -8.36 -20.56 -2.17
N ARG A 488 -9.45 -20.93 -1.48
CA ARG A 488 -9.82 -20.37 -0.17
C ARG A 488 -8.75 -20.51 0.90
N HIS A 489 -7.85 -21.49 0.77
CA HIS A 489 -6.74 -21.67 1.72
C HIS A 489 -5.65 -20.59 1.58
N GLN A 490 -5.59 -19.89 0.45
CA GLN A 490 -4.63 -18.81 0.18
C GLN A 490 -5.20 -17.42 0.52
N VAL A 491 -6.52 -17.35 0.71
CA VAL A 491 -7.23 -16.12 1.04
C VAL A 491 -6.90 -15.67 2.46
N ARG A 492 -6.63 -14.38 2.64
CA ARG A 492 -6.26 -13.73 3.91
C ARG A 492 -4.99 -14.32 4.55
N VAL A 493 -4.13 -14.95 3.75
CA VAL A 493 -2.80 -15.43 4.16
C VAL A 493 -1.74 -14.60 3.42
N PRO A 494 -0.82 -13.93 4.14
CA PRO A 494 0.26 -13.21 3.50
C PRO A 494 1.23 -14.19 2.81
N PHE A 495 1.68 -13.84 1.61
CA PHE A 495 2.69 -14.58 0.87
C PHE A 495 3.77 -13.61 0.34
N THR A 496 4.95 -14.11 0.00
CA THR A 496 5.99 -13.26 -0.58
C THR A 496 5.63 -12.88 -2.01
N ASP A 497 5.64 -11.59 -2.30
CA ASP A 497 5.33 -11.06 -3.62
C ASP A 497 6.28 -9.94 -4.04
N ALA A 498 7.01 -10.19 -5.13
CA ALA A 498 7.93 -9.23 -5.70
C ALA A 498 7.24 -8.18 -6.59
N SER A 499 5.94 -8.32 -6.89
CA SER A 499 5.15 -7.33 -7.65
C SER A 499 5.12 -5.95 -7.01
N ALA A 500 5.40 -5.87 -5.71
CA ALA A 500 5.47 -4.62 -4.94
C ALA A 500 6.89 -4.15 -4.62
N LYS A 501 7.93 -4.89 -5.04
CA LYS A 501 9.34 -4.58 -4.74
C LYS A 501 9.76 -3.16 -5.16
N TRP A 502 9.00 -2.60 -6.08
CA TRP A 502 9.19 -1.32 -6.73
C TRP A 502 8.38 -0.17 -6.11
N LEU A 503 7.43 -0.49 -5.23
CA LEU A 503 6.49 0.47 -4.60
C LEU A 503 6.90 0.88 -3.19
N ASP A 504 7.77 0.11 -2.55
CA ASP A 504 8.32 0.38 -1.21
C ASP A 504 9.46 1.40 -1.23
#